data_AF-A0A3Q8S4W8-F1
#
_entry.id   AF-A0A3Q8S4W8-F1
#
_cell.length_a   1.000
_cell.length_b   1.000
_cell.length_c   1.000
_cell.angle_alpha   90.00
_cell.angle_beta   90.00
_cell.angle_gamma   90.00
#
_symmetry.space_group_name_H-M   'P 1'
#
loop_
_entity.id
_entity.type
_entity.pdbx_description
1 polymer ?
#
loop_
_entity_poly.entity_id
_entity_poly.type
_entity_poly.pdbx_seq_one_letter_code
_entity_poly.pdbx_strand_id
1 'polypeptide(L)' 'MSGTKSKYIKHRIEEERQRLGLLAKQYGLQDIRVLKQSMELDQLINQYNEVKYDYMRRKEPIA' A
#
# COMPACT_ATOMS: atom_id res chain seq x y z
N MET A 1 -2.50 -11.89 18.37
CA MET A 1 -1.24 -11.50 17.67
C MET A 1 -1.51 -10.71 16.37
N SER A 2 -2.42 -9.71 16.38
CA SER A 2 -2.89 -9.04 15.14
C SER A 2 -2.26 -7.66 14.85
N GLY A 3 -1.59 -7.03 15.83
CA GLY A 3 -1.09 -5.65 15.71
C GLY A 3 0.21 -5.50 14.91
N THR A 4 1.04 -6.54 14.87
CA THR A 4 2.38 -6.51 14.24
C THR A 4 2.33 -6.54 12.71
N LYS A 5 1.40 -7.29 12.11
CA LYS A 5 1.26 -7.38 10.64
C LYS A 5 0.85 -6.05 10.00
N SER A 6 -0.10 -5.34 10.62
CA SER A 6 -0.57 -4.03 10.14
C SER A 6 0.56 -2.98 10.16
N LYS A 7 1.37 -2.96 11.23
CA LYS A 7 2.51 -2.05 11.36
C LYS A 7 3.60 -2.33 10.32
N TYR A 8 3.89 -3.60 10.04
CA TYR A 8 4.86 -4.01 9.03
C TYR A 8 4.43 -3.60 7.61
N ILE A 9 3.17 -3.84 7.25
CA ILE A 9 2.66 -3.46 5.92
C ILE A 9 2.68 -1.94 5.74
N LYS A 10 2.31 -1.17 6.77
CA LYS A 10 2.44 0.30 6.74
C LYS A 10 3.87 0.77 6.49
N HIS A 11 4.84 0.14 7.16
CA HIS A 11 6.25 0.49 6.98
C HIS A 11 6.71 0.24 5.55
N ARG A 12 6.36 -0.93 4.99
CA ARG A 12 6.65 -1.25 3.59
C ARG A 12 6.00 -0.28 2.61
N ILE A 13 4.76 0.14 2.85
CA ILE A 13 4.09 1.15 2.02
C ILE A 13 4.88 2.46 2.01
N GLU A 14 5.42 2.89 3.15
CA GLU A 14 6.21 4.11 3.25
C GLU A 14 7.55 3.99 2.50
N GLU A 15 8.23 2.85 2.61
CA GLU A 15 9.47 2.59 1.86
C GLU A 15 9.23 2.64 0.34
N GLU A 16 8.17 1.98 -0.15
CA GLU A 16 7.84 1.98 -1.57
C GLU A 16 7.38 3.36 -2.06
N ARG A 17 6.75 4.18 -1.22
CA ARG A 17 6.43 5.59 -1.52
C ARG A 17 7.70 6.42 -1.74
N GLN A 18 8.68 6.28 -0.85
CA GLN A 18 9.95 6.99 -0.99
C GLN A 18 10.69 6.57 -2.25
N ARG A 19 10.73 5.27 -2.53
CA ARG A 19 11.33 4.71 -3.75
C ARG A 19 10.67 5.24 -5.02
N LEU A 20 9.33 5.26 -5.07
CA LEU A 20 8.59 5.82 -6.20
C LEU A 20 8.91 7.30 -6.40
N GLY A 21 9.00 8.08 -5.33
CA GLY A 21 9.38 9.49 -5.38
C GLY A 21 10.80 9.71 -5.93
N LEU A 22 11.76 8.86 -5.57
CA LEU A 22 13.12 8.90 -6.12
C LEU A 22 13.13 8.55 -7.61
N LEU A 23 12.42 7.50 -8.02
CA LEU A 23 12.32 7.10 -9.43
C LEU A 23 11.64 8.21 -10.27
N ALA A 24 10.59 8.83 -9.75
CA ALA A 24 9.90 9.92 -10.41
C ALA A 24 10.80 11.15 -10.59
N LYS A 25 11.63 11.47 -9.59
CA LYS A 25 12.62 12.55 -9.69
C LYS A 25 13.72 12.24 -10.70
N GLN A 26 14.13 10.98 -10.81
CA GLN A 26 15.24 10.57 -11.67
C GLN A 26 14.82 10.40 -13.14
N TYR A 27 13.65 9.82 -13.39
CA TYR A 27 13.23 9.40 -14.74
C TYR A 27 11.97 10.11 -15.25
N GLY A 28 11.25 10.83 -14.38
CA GLY A 28 9.97 11.46 -14.72
C GLY A 28 8.77 10.52 -14.57
N LEU A 29 7.58 11.11 -14.43
CA LEU A 29 6.35 10.37 -14.10
C LEU A 29 5.87 9.40 -15.19
N GLN A 30 6.29 9.60 -16.44
CA GLN A 30 5.88 8.77 -17.58
C GLN A 30 6.82 7.59 -17.83
N ASP A 31 7.92 7.47 -17.08
CA ASP A 31 8.83 6.33 -17.23
C ASP A 31 8.15 5.03 -16.79
N ILE A 32 8.30 3.98 -17.60
CA ILE A 32 7.66 2.68 -17.36
C ILE A 32 8.02 2.08 -15.99
N ARG A 33 9.22 2.36 -15.47
CA ARG A 33 9.65 1.90 -14.14
C ARG A 33 8.90 2.64 -13.04
N VAL A 34 8.63 3.92 -13.22
CA VAL A 34 7.83 4.73 -12.28
C VAL A 34 6.38 4.25 -12.28
N LEU A 35 5.80 4.03 -13.47
CA LEU A 35 4.45 3.51 -13.60
C LEU A 35 4.30 2.12 -12.96
N LYS A 36 5.24 1.20 -13.25
CA LYS A 36 5.24 -0.14 -12.65
C LYS A 36 5.36 -0.10 -11.13
N GLN A 37 6.27 0.72 -10.60
CA GLN A 37 6.45 0.88 -9.17
C GLN A 37 5.20 1.48 -8.50
N SER A 38 4.50 2.38 -9.18
CA SER A 38 3.22 2.92 -8.69
C SER A 38 2.15 1.82 -8.58
N MET A 39 2.05 0.95 -9.58
CA MET A 39 1.10 -0.17 -9.54
C MET A 39 1.39 -1.14 -8.40
N GLU A 40 2.67 -1.45 -8.14
CA GLU A 40 3.07 -2.31 -7.01
C GLU A 40 2.74 -1.68 -5.65
N LEU A 41 2.96 -0.36 -5.52
CA LEU A 41 2.58 0.39 -4.32
C LEU A 41 1.05 0.40 -4.11
N ASP A 42 0.27 0.60 -5.16
CA ASP A 42 -1.20 0.59 -5.09
C ASP A 42 -1.73 -0.78 -4.67
N GLN A 43 -1.13 -1.87 -5.17
CA GLN A 43 -1.49 -3.22 -4.73
C GLN A 43 -1.20 -3.45 -3.24
N LEU A 44 -0.07 -2.98 -2.72
CA LEU A 44 0.26 -3.06 -1.30
C LEU A 44 -0.72 -2.26 -0.43
N ILE A 45 -1.10 -1.06 -0.88
CA ILE A 45 -2.10 -0.22 -0.20
C ILE A 45 -3.47 -0.91 -0.20
N ASN A 46 -3.86 -1.50 -1.33
CA ASN A 46 -5.13 -2.22 -1.44
C ASN A 46 -5.16 -3.45 -0.51
N GLN A 47 -4.08 -4.23 -0.42
CA GLN A 47 -3.97 -5.34 0.53
C GLN A 47 -4.07 -4.87 1.99
N TYR A 48 -3.42 -3.75 2.33
CA TYR A 48 -3.53 -3.16 3.65
C TYR A 48 -4.97 -2.74 3.98
N ASN A 49 -5.64 -2.12 3.00
CA ASN A 49 -7.01 -1.65 3.13
C ASN A 49 -7.99 -2.81 3.22
N GLU A 50 -7.87 -3.84 2.38
CA GLU A 50 -8.71 -5.04 2.39
C GLU A 50 -8.70 -5.71 3.77
N VAL A 51 -7.51 -5.92 4.35
CA VAL A 51 -7.38 -6.47 5.71
C VAL A 51 -8.06 -5.58 6.76
N LYS A 52 -8.03 -4.26 6.59
CA LYS A 52 -8.65 -3.29 7.49
C LYS A 52 -10.18 -3.25 7.33
N TYR A 53 -10.68 -3.28 6.10
CA TYR A 53 -12.12 -3.19 5.78
C TYR A 53 -12.85 -4.51 6.02
N ASP A 54 -12.22 -5.66 5.76
CA ASP A 54 -12.77 -6.98 6.12
C ASP A 54 -12.99 -7.11 7.64
N TYR A 55 -12.06 -6.57 8.43
CA TYR A 55 -12.21 -6.53 9.88
C TYR A 55 -13.39 -5.64 10.31
N MET A 56 -13.65 -4.54 9.60
CA MET A 56 -14.77 -3.64 9.87
C MET A 56 -16.11 -4.24 9.45
N ARG A 57 -16.18 -4.87 8.27
CA ARG A 57 -17.39 -5.57 7.77
C ARG A 57 -17.83 -6.71 8.69
N ARG A 58 -16.89 -7.46 9.28
CA ARG A 58 -17.21 -8.52 10.26
C ARG A 58 -17.71 -7.99 11.62
N LYS A 59 -17.63 -6.68 11.85
CA LYS A 59 -18.09 -6.02 13.08
C LYS A 59 -19.43 -5.30 12.94
N GLU A 60 -19.97 -5.19 11.73
CA GLU A 60 -21.34 -4.71 11.56
C GLU A 60 -22.30 -5.83 11.98
N PRO A 61 -23.14 -5.64 13.01
CA PRO A 61 -24.23 -6.57 13.26
C PRO A 61 -25.16 -6.48 12.05
N ILE A 62 -25.48 -7.64 11.47
CA ILE A 62 -26.57 -7.75 10.49
C ILE A 62 -27.82 -7.28 11.26
N ALA A 63 -28.34 -6.13 10.88
CA ALA A 63 -29.60 -5.58 11.39
C ALA A 63 -30.79 -6.40 10.91
#